data_AF-A0A2W2CVB6-F1
#
_entry.id   AF-A0A2W2CVB6-F1
#
_cell.length_a   1.000
_cell.length_b   1.000
_cell.length_c   1.000
_cell.angle_alpha   90.00
_cell.angle_beta   90.00
_cell.angle_gamma   90.00
#
_symmetry.space_group_name_H-M   'P 1'
#
loop_
_entity.id
_entity.type
_entity.pdbx_description
1 polymer ?
#
loop_
_entity_poly.entity_id
_entity_poly.type
_entity_poly.pdbx_seq_one_letter_code
_entity_poly.pdbx_strand_id
1 'polypeptide(L)'
;MADEPTQEELAALAGYTVAYFNVTPEMKKLLQEAMDGQYEPARLQSMIRNTAWYKSTSQTQREAWLLTSSDPAEYRRRLAETRSQMGSLAVELGVPLAGKDADALAREALGSGWDQLRMRQEMARFGDVGQAVLKNQELGGTVGQAQDRIQQALAAYGVKVSNGTLRHWLSGVAYGTLTEQHAMGEIQRLAKSTWPGLAEQIDAGLTVKDVASPYIESMAEILELNPTDITVRDNMVRRALSFKGEDGKWTTQSVGDFEASLRSDPRWMATQNAQDSHMSTGREVLSLMGVLK
;
A
#
# COMPACT_ATOMS: atom_id res chain seq x y z
N MET A 1 20.03 -29.00 -61.68
CA MET A 1 19.77 -27.63 -61.23
C MET A 1 19.29 -27.76 -59.81
N ALA A 2 19.95 -27.12 -58.84
CA ALA A 2 19.36 -27.01 -57.50
C ALA A 2 18.17 -26.06 -57.63
N ASP A 3 17.00 -26.47 -57.14
CA ASP A 3 15.85 -25.57 -57.07
C ASP A 3 16.20 -24.36 -56.21
N GLU A 4 15.74 -23.18 -56.61
CA GLU A 4 15.87 -21.98 -55.80
C GLU A 4 15.09 -22.18 -54.49
N PRO A 5 15.69 -21.87 -53.32
CA PRO A 5 15.04 -22.13 -52.05
C PRO A 5 13.80 -21.25 -51.90
N THR A 6 12.72 -21.84 -51.38
CA THR A 6 11.46 -21.15 -51.12
C THR A 6 11.61 -20.09 -50.01
N GLN A 7 10.65 -19.17 -49.90
CA GLN A 7 10.61 -18.17 -48.80
C GLN A 7 10.67 -18.83 -47.42
N GLU A 8 10.01 -19.98 -47.27
CA GLU A 8 9.94 -20.71 -46.02
C GLU A 8 11.30 -21.32 -45.67
N GLU A 9 11.99 -21.91 -46.64
CA GLU A 9 13.33 -22.47 -46.45
C GLU A 9 14.37 -21.39 -46.16
N LEU A 10 14.34 -20.26 -46.88
CA LEU A 10 15.25 -19.13 -46.64
C LEU A 10 15.03 -18.48 -45.27
N ALA A 11 13.78 -18.30 -44.86
CA ALA A 11 13.46 -17.80 -43.53
C ALA A 11 13.96 -18.79 -42.45
N ALA A 12 13.70 -20.09 -42.64
CA ALA A 12 14.10 -21.13 -41.70
C ALA A 12 15.62 -21.26 -41.56
N LEU A 13 16.37 -21.17 -42.68
CA LEU A 13 17.84 -21.15 -42.68
C LEU A 13 18.42 -19.96 -41.91
N ALA A 14 17.72 -18.83 -41.92
CA ALA A 14 18.10 -17.66 -41.13
C ALA A 14 17.64 -17.76 -39.66
N GLY A 15 16.87 -18.79 -39.27
CA GLY A 15 16.35 -18.99 -37.92
C GLY A 15 15.03 -18.23 -37.64
N TYR A 16 14.30 -17.86 -38.67
CA TYR A 16 13.06 -17.07 -38.60
C TYR A 16 11.91 -17.74 -39.37
N THR A 17 10.69 -17.23 -39.25
CA THR A 17 9.56 -17.62 -40.10
C THR A 17 9.26 -16.54 -41.13
N VAL A 18 8.54 -16.88 -42.21
CA VAL A 18 8.11 -15.89 -43.21
C VAL A 18 7.28 -14.76 -42.56
N ALA A 19 6.49 -15.09 -41.55
CA ALA A 19 5.70 -14.10 -40.81
C ALA A 19 6.55 -13.08 -40.03
N TYR A 20 7.77 -13.43 -39.59
CA TYR A 20 8.72 -12.49 -38.99
C TYR A 20 9.11 -11.36 -39.97
N PHE A 21 9.29 -11.70 -41.25
CA PHE A 21 9.65 -10.71 -42.27
C PHE A 21 8.48 -9.81 -42.69
N ASN A 22 7.24 -10.20 -42.41
CA ASN A 22 6.07 -9.40 -42.74
C ASN A 22 5.75 -8.30 -41.72
N VAL A 23 6.54 -8.16 -40.65
CA VAL A 23 6.32 -7.17 -39.58
C VAL A 23 6.56 -5.74 -40.07
N THR A 24 7.53 -5.51 -40.95
CA THR A 24 7.78 -4.20 -41.55
C THR A 24 8.01 -4.31 -43.06
N PRO A 25 7.71 -3.24 -43.83
CA PRO A 25 8.04 -3.22 -45.26
C PRO A 25 9.53 -3.45 -45.56
N GLU A 26 10.41 -2.97 -44.67
CA GLU A 26 11.87 -3.15 -44.77
C GLU A 26 12.26 -4.63 -44.64
N MET A 27 11.75 -5.35 -43.65
CA MET A 27 12.04 -6.78 -43.49
C MET A 27 11.43 -7.63 -44.60
N LYS A 28 10.25 -7.25 -45.10
CA LYS A 28 9.62 -7.94 -46.23
C LYS A 28 10.46 -7.81 -47.50
N LYS A 29 11.02 -6.61 -47.75
CA LYS A 29 11.93 -6.36 -48.86
C LYS A 29 13.22 -7.17 -48.72
N LEU A 30 13.78 -7.28 -47.52
CA LEU A 30 14.99 -8.08 -47.26
C LEU A 30 14.82 -9.57 -47.60
N LEU A 31 13.66 -10.16 -47.28
CA LEU A 31 13.39 -11.54 -47.65
C LEU A 31 13.27 -11.71 -49.17
N GLN A 32 12.64 -10.74 -49.85
CA GLN A 32 12.52 -10.74 -51.32
C GLN A 32 13.89 -10.60 -52.01
N GLU A 33 14.73 -9.66 -51.57
CA GLU A 33 16.08 -9.49 -52.13
C GLU A 33 16.97 -10.72 -51.89
N ALA A 34 16.78 -11.42 -50.78
CA ALA A 34 17.46 -12.69 -50.50
C ALA A 34 16.98 -13.84 -51.40
N MET A 35 15.70 -13.86 -51.80
CA MET A 35 15.20 -14.82 -52.80
C MET A 35 15.74 -14.56 -54.19
N ASP A 36 15.87 -13.29 -54.59
CA ASP A 36 16.33 -12.88 -55.92
C ASP A 36 17.84 -13.15 -56.14
N GLY A 37 18.44 -14.02 -55.32
CA GLY A 37 19.84 -14.45 -55.40
C GLY A 37 20.85 -13.38 -55.01
N GLN A 38 20.41 -12.24 -54.45
CA GLN A 38 21.34 -11.14 -54.14
C GLN A 38 22.24 -11.44 -52.94
N TYR A 39 21.89 -12.45 -52.11
CA TYR A 39 22.57 -12.72 -50.84
C TYR A 39 22.66 -14.22 -50.46
N GLU A 40 23.76 -14.60 -49.79
CA GLU A 40 23.92 -15.88 -49.09
C GLU A 40 23.04 -15.94 -47.81
N PRO A 41 22.51 -17.12 -47.40
CA PRO A 41 21.66 -17.25 -46.21
C PRO A 41 22.29 -16.69 -44.91
N ALA A 42 23.62 -16.81 -44.75
CA ALA A 42 24.35 -16.25 -43.61
C ALA A 42 24.37 -14.70 -43.60
N ARG A 43 24.26 -14.06 -44.78
CA ARG A 43 24.23 -12.60 -44.92
C ARG A 43 22.88 -12.01 -44.54
N LEU A 44 21.79 -12.76 -44.70
CA LEU A 44 20.44 -12.34 -44.32
C LEU A 44 20.35 -12.00 -42.82
N GLN A 45 20.94 -12.83 -41.94
CA GLN A 45 21.00 -12.51 -40.49
C GLN A 45 21.71 -11.19 -40.20
N SER A 46 22.80 -10.90 -40.92
CA SER A 46 23.54 -9.64 -40.76
C SER A 46 22.75 -8.44 -41.26
N MET A 47 21.95 -8.61 -42.31
CA MET A 47 21.08 -7.56 -42.84
C MET A 47 19.90 -7.28 -41.91
N ILE A 48 19.28 -8.32 -41.34
CA ILE A 48 18.23 -8.18 -40.31
C ILE A 48 18.75 -7.35 -39.15
N ARG A 49 19.94 -7.67 -38.62
CA ARG A 49 20.59 -6.91 -37.53
C ARG A 49 20.86 -5.44 -37.88
N ASN A 50 20.98 -5.13 -39.17
CA ASN A 50 21.26 -3.79 -39.65
C ASN A 50 20.02 -2.92 -39.92
N THR A 51 18.83 -3.50 -39.94
CA THR A 51 17.57 -2.78 -40.14
C THR A 51 17.34 -1.71 -39.07
N ALA A 52 16.62 -0.65 -39.46
CA ALA A 52 16.20 0.37 -38.50
C ALA A 52 15.31 -0.23 -37.41
N TRP A 53 14.44 -1.18 -37.77
CA TRP A 53 13.59 -1.91 -36.84
C TRP A 53 14.41 -2.71 -35.81
N TYR A 54 15.38 -3.51 -36.23
CA TYR A 54 16.16 -4.34 -35.30
C TYR A 54 16.96 -3.48 -34.32
N LYS A 55 17.52 -2.35 -34.78
CA LYS A 55 18.29 -1.42 -33.96
C LYS A 55 17.44 -0.63 -32.95
N SER A 56 16.15 -0.42 -33.24
CA SER A 56 15.25 0.36 -32.39
C SER A 56 14.31 -0.48 -31.51
N THR A 57 14.18 -1.78 -31.81
CA THR A 57 13.32 -2.72 -31.07
C THR A 57 14.13 -3.41 -29.97
N SER A 58 13.58 -3.57 -28.76
CA SER A 58 14.30 -4.27 -27.68
C SER A 58 14.46 -5.77 -27.98
N GLN A 59 15.43 -6.45 -27.35
CA GLN A 59 15.59 -7.90 -27.52
C GLN A 59 14.31 -8.67 -27.18
N THR A 60 13.68 -8.33 -26.05
CA THR A 60 12.45 -8.99 -25.60
C THR A 60 11.30 -8.75 -26.57
N GLN A 61 11.21 -7.56 -27.17
CA GLN A 61 10.19 -7.28 -28.18
C GLN A 61 10.45 -8.13 -29.42
N ARG A 62 11.70 -8.23 -29.89
CA ARG A 62 12.06 -9.09 -31.03
C ARG A 62 11.74 -10.57 -30.77
N GLU A 63 11.97 -11.05 -29.55
CA GLU A 63 11.65 -12.43 -29.14
C GLU A 63 10.12 -12.66 -29.04
N ALA A 64 9.37 -11.70 -28.51
CA ALA A 64 7.90 -11.76 -28.51
C ALA A 64 7.32 -11.77 -29.93
N TRP A 65 7.91 -11.00 -30.85
CA TRP A 65 7.58 -11.01 -32.28
C TRP A 65 7.99 -12.30 -32.98
N LEU A 66 9.10 -12.90 -32.59
CA LEU A 66 9.46 -14.22 -33.08
C LEU A 66 8.41 -15.24 -32.63
N LEU A 67 8.02 -15.23 -31.35
CA LEU A 67 6.98 -16.10 -30.81
C LEU A 67 5.62 -15.95 -31.52
N THR A 68 5.17 -14.72 -31.84
CA THR A 68 3.89 -14.55 -32.56
C THR A 68 3.89 -15.21 -33.94
N SER A 69 5.07 -15.38 -34.54
CA SER A 69 5.24 -15.87 -35.90
C SER A 69 5.75 -17.32 -35.97
N SER A 70 6.46 -17.80 -34.95
CA SER A 70 7.00 -19.17 -34.87
C SER A 70 6.16 -20.11 -34.00
N ASP A 71 5.56 -19.61 -32.92
CA ASP A 71 4.66 -20.38 -32.05
C ASP A 71 3.51 -19.49 -31.51
N PRO A 72 2.47 -19.29 -32.32
CA PRO A 72 1.32 -18.47 -31.93
C PRO A 72 0.56 -19.03 -30.72
N ALA A 73 0.65 -20.35 -30.46
CA ALA A 73 -0.01 -20.98 -29.32
C ALA A 73 0.71 -20.62 -28.03
N GLU A 74 2.04 -20.70 -28.03
CA GLU A 74 2.89 -20.27 -26.91
C GLU A 74 2.75 -18.77 -26.62
N TYR A 75 2.70 -17.92 -27.66
CA TYR A 75 2.44 -16.49 -27.47
C TYR A 75 1.09 -16.23 -26.77
N ARG A 76 0.01 -16.90 -27.23
CA ARG A 76 -1.31 -16.78 -26.59
C ARG A 76 -1.29 -17.27 -25.14
N ARG A 77 -0.56 -18.34 -24.85
CA ARG A 77 -0.39 -18.88 -23.49
C ARG A 77 0.31 -17.86 -22.59
N ARG A 78 1.44 -17.30 -23.03
CA ARG A 78 2.19 -16.28 -22.27
C ARG A 78 1.37 -15.01 -22.05
N LEU A 79 0.64 -14.56 -23.07
CA LEU A 79 -0.23 -13.40 -22.93
C LEU A 79 -1.36 -13.64 -21.91
N ALA A 80 -1.94 -14.85 -21.90
CA ALA A 80 -2.94 -15.22 -20.89
C ALA A 80 -2.35 -15.27 -19.47
N GLU A 81 -1.11 -15.77 -19.33
CA GLU A 81 -0.39 -15.76 -18.06
C GLU A 81 -0.10 -14.34 -17.57
N THR A 82 0.42 -13.47 -18.43
CA THR A 82 0.64 -12.04 -18.12
C THR A 82 -0.66 -11.36 -17.71
N ARG A 83 -1.77 -11.60 -18.44
CA ARG A 83 -3.09 -11.10 -18.06
C ARG A 83 -3.52 -11.57 -16.67
N SER A 84 -3.30 -12.84 -16.34
CA SER A 84 -3.63 -13.38 -15.02
C SER A 84 -2.81 -12.73 -13.92
N GLN A 85 -1.50 -12.56 -14.12
CA GLN A 85 -0.61 -11.89 -13.16
C GLN A 85 -1.04 -10.44 -12.93
N MET A 86 -1.34 -9.73 -14.00
CA MET A 86 -1.85 -8.36 -13.92
C MET A 86 -3.23 -8.30 -13.26
N GLY A 87 -4.13 -9.25 -13.54
CA GLY A 87 -5.44 -9.32 -12.87
C GLY A 87 -5.30 -9.46 -11.35
N SER A 88 -4.43 -10.34 -10.88
CA SER A 88 -4.12 -10.48 -9.45
C SER A 88 -3.58 -9.19 -8.85
N LEU A 89 -2.64 -8.54 -9.55
CA LEU A 89 -2.05 -7.28 -9.13
C LEU A 89 -3.07 -6.12 -9.14
N ALA A 90 -4.04 -6.15 -10.05
CA ALA A 90 -5.11 -5.17 -10.13
C ALA A 90 -5.98 -5.20 -8.87
N VAL A 91 -6.39 -6.42 -8.49
CA VAL A 91 -7.17 -6.66 -7.28
C VAL A 91 -6.36 -6.27 -6.04
N GLU A 92 -5.08 -6.62 -6.02
CA GLU A 92 -4.19 -6.23 -4.92
C GLU A 92 -4.12 -4.71 -4.79
N LEU A 93 -3.88 -4.00 -5.88
CA LEU A 93 -3.76 -2.54 -5.87
C LEU A 93 -5.12 -1.82 -5.73
N GLY A 94 -6.25 -2.53 -5.84
CA GLY A 94 -7.58 -1.91 -5.89
C GLY A 94 -7.87 -1.17 -7.19
N VAL A 95 -7.16 -1.52 -8.28
CA VAL A 95 -7.32 -0.91 -9.61
C VAL A 95 -8.38 -1.67 -10.40
N PRO A 96 -9.44 -1.01 -10.90
CA PRO A 96 -10.34 -1.62 -11.87
C PRO A 96 -9.63 -1.72 -13.23
N LEU A 97 -9.03 -2.86 -13.53
CA LEU A 97 -8.51 -3.17 -14.87
C LEU A 97 -9.63 -3.77 -15.73
N ALA A 98 -10.12 -3.01 -16.71
CA ALA A 98 -11.21 -3.44 -17.57
C ALA A 98 -10.83 -3.50 -19.06
N GLY A 99 -11.32 -4.55 -19.74
CA GLY A 99 -11.42 -4.62 -21.19
C GLY A 99 -10.12 -4.37 -21.97
N LYS A 100 -10.15 -3.34 -22.81
CA LYS A 100 -9.16 -3.07 -23.88
C LYS A 100 -7.81 -2.60 -23.33
N ASP A 101 -7.84 -1.90 -22.20
CA ASP A 101 -6.64 -1.31 -21.58
C ASP A 101 -5.79 -2.38 -20.91
N ALA A 102 -6.42 -3.36 -20.28
CA ALA A 102 -5.74 -4.53 -19.74
C ALA A 102 -5.03 -5.34 -20.84
N ASP A 103 -5.66 -5.46 -22.01
CA ASP A 103 -5.11 -6.17 -23.16
C ASP A 103 -3.93 -5.46 -23.81
N ALA A 104 -3.99 -4.13 -23.92
CA ALA A 104 -2.88 -3.33 -24.43
C ALA A 104 -1.68 -3.41 -23.48
N LEU A 105 -1.93 -3.23 -22.17
CA LEU A 105 -0.89 -3.24 -21.16
C LEU A 105 -0.26 -4.62 -20.98
N ALA A 106 -1.03 -5.72 -21.09
CA ALA A 106 -0.49 -7.08 -21.06
C ALA A 106 0.39 -7.40 -22.28
N ARG A 107 0.03 -6.90 -23.47
CA ARG A 107 0.89 -7.04 -24.66
C ARG A 107 2.17 -6.24 -24.53
N GLU A 108 2.07 -5.03 -23.98
CA GLU A 108 3.23 -4.19 -23.72
C GLU A 108 4.16 -4.82 -22.67
N ALA A 109 3.60 -5.35 -21.58
CA ALA A 109 4.34 -6.04 -20.53
C ALA A 109 5.05 -7.28 -21.07
N LEU A 110 4.35 -8.12 -21.84
CA LEU A 110 4.94 -9.30 -22.46
C LEU A 110 6.02 -8.93 -23.49
N GLY A 111 5.72 -7.98 -24.37
CA GLY A 111 6.65 -7.55 -25.42
C GLY A 111 7.89 -6.87 -24.84
N SER A 112 7.73 -6.08 -23.78
CA SER A 112 8.84 -5.35 -23.15
C SER A 112 9.54 -6.15 -22.06
N GLY A 113 9.08 -7.35 -21.73
CA GLY A 113 9.67 -8.21 -20.72
C GLY A 113 9.58 -7.64 -19.31
N TRP A 114 8.43 -7.06 -18.94
CA TRP A 114 8.28 -6.49 -17.60
C TRP A 114 8.35 -7.57 -16.53
N ASP A 115 9.13 -7.29 -15.49
CA ASP A 115 9.08 -8.06 -14.26
C ASP A 115 7.85 -7.63 -13.40
N GLN A 116 7.64 -8.35 -12.31
CA GLN A 116 6.50 -8.11 -11.42
C GLN A 116 6.51 -6.71 -10.78
N LEU A 117 7.69 -6.17 -10.47
CA LEU A 117 7.83 -4.85 -9.87
C LEU A 117 7.46 -3.75 -10.88
N ARG A 118 7.95 -3.86 -12.12
CA ARG A 118 7.62 -2.95 -13.21
C ARG A 118 6.13 -2.99 -13.53
N MET A 119 5.55 -4.19 -13.60
CA MET A 119 4.09 -4.37 -13.74
C MET A 119 3.34 -3.63 -12.64
N ARG A 120 3.73 -3.81 -11.37
CA ARG A 120 3.13 -3.11 -10.22
C ARG A 120 3.20 -1.59 -10.37
N GLN A 121 4.38 -1.07 -10.69
CA GLN A 121 4.60 0.37 -10.78
C GLN A 121 3.77 1.02 -11.88
N GLU A 122 3.73 0.40 -13.06
CA GLU A 122 2.94 0.89 -14.19
C GLU A 122 1.45 0.78 -13.91
N MET A 123 0.99 -0.30 -13.26
CA MET A 123 -0.40 -0.47 -12.86
C MET A 123 -0.85 0.51 -11.78
N ALA A 124 -0.01 0.78 -10.77
CA ALA A 124 -0.29 1.77 -9.74
C ALA A 124 -0.41 3.19 -10.32
N ARG A 125 0.30 3.47 -11.43
CA ARG A 125 0.17 4.72 -12.19
C ARG A 125 -1.10 4.73 -13.06
N PHE A 126 -1.45 3.61 -13.69
CA PHE A 126 -2.60 3.49 -14.59
C PHE A 126 -3.95 3.56 -13.88
N GLY A 127 -4.06 2.91 -12.73
CA GLY A 127 -5.34 2.75 -12.03
C GLY A 127 -5.75 3.90 -11.14
N ASP A 128 -5.16 5.08 -11.34
CA ASP A 128 -5.27 6.21 -10.45
C ASP A 128 -4.90 5.93 -8.98
N VAL A 129 -4.41 4.75 -8.57
CA VAL A 129 -4.09 4.46 -7.15
C VAL A 129 -3.06 5.44 -6.62
N GLY A 130 -1.99 5.71 -7.38
CA GLY A 130 -1.05 6.78 -7.04
C GLY A 130 -1.72 8.16 -6.96
N GLN A 131 -2.68 8.46 -7.82
CA GLN A 131 -3.40 9.74 -7.86
C GLN A 131 -4.50 9.87 -6.79
N ALA A 132 -5.18 8.77 -6.44
CA ALA A 132 -6.23 8.65 -5.45
C ALA A 132 -5.60 8.76 -4.05
N VAL A 133 -4.43 8.14 -3.85
CA VAL A 133 -3.58 8.43 -2.69
C VAL A 133 -3.25 9.92 -2.65
N LEU A 134 -2.81 10.49 -3.78
CA LEU A 134 -2.47 11.92 -3.85
C LEU A 134 -3.65 12.86 -3.55
N LYS A 135 -4.88 12.45 -3.92
CA LYS A 135 -6.13 13.20 -3.77
C LYS A 135 -6.95 12.81 -2.52
N ASN A 136 -6.44 11.93 -1.67
CA ASN A 136 -7.09 11.46 -0.45
C ASN A 136 -8.50 10.85 -0.70
N GLN A 137 -8.64 10.13 -1.81
CA GLN A 137 -9.87 9.40 -2.16
C GLN A 137 -9.87 8.01 -1.54
N GLU A 138 -11.05 7.38 -1.44
CA GLU A 138 -11.15 5.99 -0.96
C GLU A 138 -10.31 5.06 -1.83
N LEU A 139 -9.40 4.34 -1.16
CA LEU A 139 -8.52 3.37 -1.79
C LEU A 139 -9.14 1.99 -1.65
N GLY A 140 -9.19 1.24 -2.74
CA GLY A 140 -9.57 -0.18 -2.72
C GLY A 140 -8.37 -1.10 -2.47
N GLY A 141 -8.64 -2.40 -2.43
CA GLY A 141 -7.60 -3.42 -2.37
C GLY A 141 -6.73 -3.39 -1.11
N THR A 142 -5.50 -3.89 -1.21
CA THR A 142 -4.55 -3.95 -0.10
C THR A 142 -4.04 -2.57 0.30
N VAL A 143 -4.01 -1.60 -0.62
CA VAL A 143 -3.59 -0.23 -0.31
C VAL A 143 -4.62 0.48 0.56
N GLY A 144 -5.92 0.29 0.30
CA GLY A 144 -7.00 0.74 1.19
C GLY A 144 -6.92 0.12 2.57
N GLN A 145 -6.73 -1.20 2.65
CA GLN A 145 -6.52 -1.89 3.93
C GLN A 145 -5.29 -1.37 4.67
N ALA A 146 -4.20 -1.08 3.97
CA ALA A 146 -3.00 -0.49 4.56
C ALA A 146 -3.27 0.92 5.08
N GLN A 147 -4.06 1.73 4.38
CA GLN A 147 -4.50 3.03 4.87
C GLN A 147 -5.26 2.91 6.19
N ASP A 148 -6.25 2.02 6.26
CA ASP A 148 -7.05 1.83 7.48
C ASP A 148 -6.18 1.38 8.65
N ARG A 149 -5.30 0.39 8.43
CA ARG A 149 -4.36 -0.09 9.46
C ARG A 149 -3.40 1.00 9.92
N ILE A 150 -2.86 1.80 8.99
CA ILE A 150 -2.00 2.92 9.32
C ILE A 150 -2.74 3.96 10.16
N GLN A 151 -3.98 4.31 9.79
CA GLN A 151 -4.78 5.26 10.55
C GLN A 151 -5.16 4.74 11.93
N GLN A 152 -5.52 3.46 12.03
CA GLN A 152 -5.79 2.80 13.31
C GLN A 152 -4.54 2.78 14.20
N ALA A 153 -3.37 2.47 13.65
CA ALA A 153 -2.10 2.50 14.39
C ALA A 153 -1.76 3.93 14.86
N LEU A 154 -1.91 4.95 14.00
CA LEU A 154 -1.73 6.35 14.38
C LEU A 154 -2.65 6.75 15.55
N ALA A 155 -3.90 6.27 15.57
CA ALA A 155 -4.84 6.50 16.65
C ALA A 155 -4.44 5.73 17.94
N ALA A 156 -4.10 4.45 17.82
CA ALA A 156 -3.72 3.59 18.94
C ALA A 156 -2.41 4.03 19.61
N TYR A 157 -1.43 4.51 18.85
CA TYR A 157 -0.19 5.09 19.35
C TYR A 157 -0.32 6.58 19.71
N GLY A 158 -1.48 7.21 19.46
CA GLY A 158 -1.72 8.59 19.83
C GLY A 158 -0.94 9.64 19.04
N VAL A 159 -0.35 9.29 17.89
CA VAL A 159 0.52 10.18 17.10
C VAL A 159 -0.12 10.64 15.80
N LYS A 160 0.07 11.91 15.43
CA LYS A 160 -0.44 12.46 14.16
C LYS A 160 0.70 12.60 13.16
N VAL A 161 0.42 12.31 11.90
CA VAL A 161 1.32 12.58 10.79
C VAL A 161 0.64 13.53 9.81
N SER A 162 1.44 14.21 8.99
CA SER A 162 0.89 15.06 7.94
C SER A 162 0.22 14.23 6.85
N ASN A 163 -0.75 14.80 6.14
CA ASN A 163 -1.33 14.18 4.95
C ASN A 163 -0.25 13.89 3.89
N GLY A 164 0.83 14.69 3.82
CA GLY A 164 1.97 14.41 2.94
C GLY A 164 2.70 13.12 3.30
N THR A 165 2.96 12.89 4.59
CA THR A 165 3.62 11.69 5.11
C THR A 165 2.77 10.45 4.88
N LEU A 166 1.47 10.51 5.20
CA LEU A 166 0.56 9.39 4.97
C LEU A 166 0.52 9.01 3.48
N ARG A 167 0.42 10.02 2.60
CA ARG A 167 0.45 9.82 1.14
C ARG A 167 1.75 9.20 0.64
N HIS A 168 2.89 9.63 1.19
CA HIS A 168 4.18 9.04 0.83
C HIS A 168 4.24 7.54 1.18
N TRP A 169 3.82 7.17 2.39
CA TRP A 169 3.80 5.75 2.80
C TRP A 169 2.87 4.91 1.93
N LEU A 170 1.64 5.38 1.72
CA LEU A 170 0.65 4.66 0.89
C LEU A 170 1.07 4.55 -0.57
N SER A 171 1.68 5.61 -1.12
CA SER A 171 2.23 5.55 -2.47
C SER A 171 3.36 4.54 -2.56
N GLY A 172 4.25 4.50 -1.56
CA GLY A 172 5.31 3.52 -1.52
C GLY A 172 4.80 2.09 -1.43
N VAL A 173 3.75 1.83 -0.64
CA VAL A 173 3.07 0.53 -0.59
C VAL A 173 2.47 0.16 -1.95
N ALA A 174 1.76 1.10 -2.59
CA ALA A 174 1.18 0.88 -3.92
C ALA A 174 2.24 0.57 -4.98
N TYR A 175 3.35 1.33 -5.01
CA TYR A 175 4.46 1.11 -5.94
C TYR A 175 5.37 -0.07 -5.56
N GLY A 176 5.17 -0.68 -4.38
CA GLY A 176 6.02 -1.75 -3.85
C GLY A 176 7.41 -1.28 -3.43
N THR A 177 7.61 0.02 -3.23
CA THR A 177 8.88 0.61 -2.78
C THR A 177 8.96 0.74 -1.26
N LEU A 178 7.82 0.70 -0.57
CA LEU A 178 7.72 0.66 0.89
C LEU A 178 6.79 -0.48 1.31
N THR A 179 6.95 -0.93 2.55
CA THR A 179 6.07 -1.91 3.19
C THR A 179 5.19 -1.25 4.24
N GLU A 180 4.08 -1.89 4.60
CA GLU A 180 3.24 -1.45 5.71
C GLU A 180 4.05 -1.41 7.02
N GLN A 181 4.95 -2.39 7.21
CA GLN A 181 5.83 -2.49 8.38
C GLN A 181 6.77 -1.29 8.51
N HIS A 182 7.21 -0.70 7.40
CA HIS A 182 8.00 0.53 7.45
C HIS A 182 7.20 1.68 8.07
N ALA A 183 5.95 1.87 7.64
CA ALA A 183 5.06 2.87 8.24
C ALA A 183 4.79 2.58 9.73
N MET A 184 4.58 1.31 10.10
CA MET A 184 4.39 0.92 11.51
C MET A 184 5.62 1.24 12.37
N GLY A 185 6.83 0.96 11.87
CA GLY A 185 8.07 1.30 12.57
C GLY A 185 8.24 2.80 12.77
N GLU A 186 7.89 3.61 11.77
CA GLU A 186 7.91 5.08 11.91
C GLU A 186 6.87 5.59 12.92
N ILE A 187 5.68 4.99 12.96
CA ILE A 187 4.65 5.31 13.95
C ILE A 187 5.15 5.00 15.37
N GLN A 188 5.74 3.84 15.58
CA GLN A 188 6.34 3.47 16.87
C GLN A 188 7.46 4.42 17.27
N ARG A 189 8.35 4.78 16.34
CA ARG A 189 9.42 5.76 16.57
C ARG A 189 8.87 7.12 17.00
N LEU A 190 7.84 7.62 16.32
CA LEU A 190 7.14 8.86 16.68
C LEU A 190 6.46 8.74 18.04
N ALA A 191 5.86 7.60 18.34
CA ALA A 191 5.18 7.34 19.60
C ALA A 191 6.17 7.38 20.77
N LYS A 192 7.33 6.73 20.66
CA LYS A 192 8.38 6.78 21.70
C LYS A 192 8.90 8.20 21.94
N SER A 193 9.00 9.01 20.88
CA SER A 193 9.36 10.42 21.03
C SER A 193 8.25 11.25 21.68
N THR A 194 6.99 10.90 21.45
CA THR A 194 5.82 11.62 22.00
C THR A 194 5.54 11.21 23.44
N TRP A 195 5.81 9.94 23.78
CA TRP A 195 5.53 9.30 25.06
C TRP A 195 6.80 8.64 25.62
N PRO A 196 7.80 9.43 26.07
CA PRO A 196 9.09 8.87 26.48
C PRO A 196 8.99 7.88 27.65
N GLY A 197 8.03 8.08 28.56
CA GLY A 197 7.79 7.18 29.69
C GLY A 197 7.18 5.82 29.29
N LEU A 198 6.74 5.68 28.04
CA LEU A 198 6.13 4.46 27.50
C LEU A 198 7.04 3.72 26.52
N ALA A 199 8.30 4.16 26.36
CA ALA A 199 9.18 3.65 25.32
C ALA A 199 9.42 2.14 25.42
N GLU A 200 9.61 1.62 26.63
CA GLU A 200 9.85 0.19 26.88
C GLU A 200 8.60 -0.65 26.56
N GLN A 201 7.40 -0.16 26.91
CA GLN A 201 6.13 -0.81 26.61
C GLN A 201 5.88 -0.85 25.11
N ILE A 202 6.18 0.24 24.41
CA ILE A 202 6.09 0.33 22.95
C ILE A 202 7.06 -0.66 22.29
N ASP A 203 8.29 -0.77 22.80
CA ASP A 203 9.29 -1.74 22.32
C ASP A 203 8.89 -3.19 22.62
N ALA A 204 8.13 -3.43 23.69
CA ALA A 204 7.51 -4.72 24.00
C ALA A 204 6.27 -5.03 23.14
N GLY A 205 5.87 -4.13 22.24
CA GLY A 205 4.76 -4.33 21.30
C GLY A 205 3.41 -3.81 21.78
N LEU A 206 3.33 -3.16 22.95
CA LEU A 206 2.10 -2.53 23.40
C LEU A 206 1.85 -1.21 22.65
N THR A 207 0.59 -0.91 22.36
CA THR A 207 0.20 0.42 21.90
C THR A 207 0.03 1.37 23.08
N VAL A 208 0.06 2.67 22.81
CA VAL A 208 -0.22 3.68 23.85
C VAL A 208 -1.65 3.52 24.38
N LYS A 209 -2.60 3.12 23.52
CA LYS A 209 -3.98 2.84 23.91
C LYS A 209 -4.09 1.65 24.87
N ASP A 210 -3.29 0.61 24.68
CA ASP A 210 -3.28 -0.54 25.60
C ASP A 210 -2.83 -0.09 27.00
N VAL A 211 -1.76 0.71 27.08
CA VAL A 211 -1.29 1.29 28.36
C VAL A 211 -2.32 2.26 28.95
N ALA A 212 -3.04 3.00 28.09
CA ALA A 212 -4.04 3.97 28.50
C ALA A 212 -5.36 3.36 28.95
N SER A 213 -5.60 2.07 28.70
CA SER A 213 -6.92 1.44 28.88
C SER A 213 -7.51 1.66 30.28
N PRO A 214 -6.76 1.48 31.39
CA PRO A 214 -7.29 1.73 32.74
C PRO A 214 -7.74 3.18 32.97
N TYR A 215 -7.03 4.15 32.38
CA TYR A 215 -7.38 5.57 32.48
C TYR A 215 -8.60 5.90 31.62
N ILE A 216 -8.71 5.30 30.44
CA ILE A 216 -9.85 5.49 29.55
C ILE A 216 -11.12 4.93 30.21
N GLU A 217 -11.05 3.73 30.78
CA GLU A 217 -12.16 3.08 31.48
C GLU A 217 -12.59 3.90 32.71
N SER A 218 -11.63 4.31 33.55
CA SER A 218 -11.87 5.15 34.71
C SER A 218 -12.52 6.50 34.35
N MET A 219 -12.05 7.14 33.27
CA MET A 219 -12.63 8.39 32.78
C MET A 219 -14.03 8.18 32.22
N ALA A 220 -14.27 7.09 31.50
CA ALA A 220 -15.59 6.74 30.99
C ALA A 220 -16.60 6.53 32.13
N GLU A 221 -16.20 5.81 33.18
CA GLU A 221 -17.06 5.53 34.33
C GLU A 221 -17.33 6.80 35.16
N ILE A 222 -16.29 7.54 35.56
CA ILE A 222 -16.44 8.70 36.44
C ILE A 222 -17.16 9.84 35.73
N LEU A 223 -16.87 10.07 34.44
CA LEU A 223 -17.50 11.15 33.68
C LEU A 223 -18.74 10.70 32.89
N GLU A 224 -19.16 9.44 33.03
CA GLU A 224 -20.29 8.83 32.31
C GLU A 224 -20.22 9.06 30.78
N LEU A 225 -19.01 8.98 30.25
CA LEU A 225 -18.71 9.15 28.83
C LEU A 225 -18.66 7.79 28.14
N ASN A 226 -18.91 7.77 26.84
CA ASN A 226 -18.68 6.57 26.04
C ASN A 226 -17.15 6.31 25.90
N PRO A 227 -16.64 5.13 26.28
CA PRO A 227 -15.22 4.79 26.14
C PRO A 227 -14.67 4.95 24.72
N THR A 228 -15.51 4.79 23.69
CA THR A 228 -15.08 4.93 22.29
C THR A 228 -14.73 6.36 21.89
N ASP A 229 -15.27 7.34 22.60
CA ASP A 229 -15.08 8.76 22.32
C ASP A 229 -13.83 9.31 23.02
N ILE A 230 -13.33 8.59 24.02
CA ILE A 230 -12.12 8.93 24.75
C ILE A 230 -10.91 8.39 24.00
N THR A 231 -9.98 9.28 23.69
CA THR A 231 -8.73 8.92 22.99
C THR A 231 -7.53 9.14 23.89
N VAL A 232 -6.42 8.47 23.60
CA VAL A 232 -5.12 8.71 24.28
C VAL A 232 -4.61 10.15 24.14
N ARG A 233 -5.20 10.93 23.23
CA ARG A 233 -4.88 12.34 23.02
C ARG A 233 -5.75 13.28 23.84
N ASP A 234 -6.74 12.77 24.58
CA ASP A 234 -7.50 13.57 25.54
C ASP A 234 -6.54 14.23 26.53
N ASN A 235 -6.80 15.47 26.91
CA ASN A 235 -5.88 16.24 27.75
C ASN A 235 -5.64 15.60 29.12
N MET A 236 -6.65 14.95 29.73
CA MET A 236 -6.49 14.30 31.02
C MET A 236 -5.73 12.99 30.88
N VAL A 237 -6.12 12.14 29.92
CA VAL A 237 -5.44 10.87 29.63
C VAL A 237 -3.98 11.12 29.27
N ARG A 238 -3.71 12.10 28.42
CA ARG A 238 -2.35 12.48 28.02
C ARG A 238 -1.50 12.93 29.21
N ARG A 239 -2.06 13.70 30.15
CA ARG A 239 -1.35 14.13 31.37
C ARG A 239 -1.02 12.94 32.26
N ALA A 240 -1.96 12.00 32.42
CA ALA A 240 -1.73 10.78 33.18
C ALA A 240 -0.61 9.92 32.57
N LEU A 241 -0.59 9.79 31.24
CA LEU A 241 0.43 9.00 30.53
C LEU A 241 1.80 9.66 30.42
N SER A 242 1.86 10.98 30.57
CA SER A 242 3.10 11.78 30.52
C SER A 242 3.40 12.41 31.88
N PHE A 243 3.13 11.67 32.96
CA PHE A 243 3.43 12.16 34.30
C PHE A 243 4.95 12.21 34.51
N LYS A 244 5.42 13.16 35.33
CA LYS A 244 6.82 13.25 35.70
C LYS A 244 6.95 12.82 37.16
N GLY A 245 7.60 11.68 37.39
CA GLY A 245 7.83 11.14 38.72
C GLY A 245 8.73 12.04 39.56
N GLU A 246 8.82 11.74 40.86
CA GLU A 246 9.69 12.46 41.80
C GLU A 246 11.18 12.39 41.40
N ASP A 247 11.57 11.31 40.72
CA ASP A 247 12.90 11.09 40.15
C ASP A 247 13.17 11.91 38.88
N GLY A 248 12.19 12.72 38.44
CA GLY A 248 12.25 13.55 37.26
C GLY A 248 12.11 12.78 35.95
N LYS A 249 11.83 11.47 35.98
CA LYS A 249 11.61 10.66 34.78
C LYS A 249 10.14 10.70 34.36
N TRP A 250 9.92 10.54 33.06
CA TRP A 250 8.58 10.35 32.52
C TRP A 250 8.06 8.97 32.91
N THR A 251 6.85 8.93 33.46
CA THR A 251 6.14 7.73 33.90
C THR A 251 4.64 7.96 33.78
N THR A 252 3.82 7.01 34.20
CA THR A 252 2.38 7.16 34.27
C THR A 252 1.93 7.53 35.68
N GLN A 253 0.92 8.40 35.80
CA GLN A 253 0.25 8.72 37.06
C GLN A 253 -0.44 7.46 37.62
N SER A 254 -0.55 7.31 38.93
CA SER A 254 -1.36 6.23 39.49
C SER A 254 -2.83 6.37 39.06
N VAL A 255 -3.55 5.26 38.86
CA VAL A 255 -4.97 5.31 38.47
C VAL A 255 -5.80 6.00 39.56
N GLY A 256 -5.49 5.80 40.84
CA GLY A 256 -6.18 6.46 41.95
C GLY A 256 -6.01 7.99 41.95
N ASP A 257 -4.81 8.50 41.70
CA ASP A 257 -4.58 9.96 41.61
C ASP A 257 -5.28 10.56 40.37
N PHE A 258 -5.34 9.78 39.29
CA PHE A 258 -6.08 10.16 38.09
C PHE A 258 -7.58 10.24 38.35
N GLU A 259 -8.18 9.26 39.02
CA GLU A 259 -9.58 9.29 39.44
C GLU A 259 -9.90 10.49 40.35
N ALA A 260 -9.02 10.80 41.30
CA ALA A 260 -9.17 11.98 42.15
C ALA A 260 -9.16 13.28 41.32
N SER A 261 -8.33 13.32 40.27
CA SER A 261 -8.27 14.43 39.32
C SER A 261 -9.56 14.52 38.48
N LEU A 262 -10.16 13.39 38.11
CA LEU A 262 -11.45 13.33 37.40
C LEU A 262 -12.61 13.84 38.26
N ARG A 263 -12.67 13.48 39.54
CA ARG A 263 -13.69 13.99 40.48
C ARG A 263 -13.54 15.49 40.76
N SER A 264 -12.40 16.07 40.42
CA SER A 264 -12.19 17.53 40.49
C SER A 264 -12.53 18.24 39.17
N ASP A 265 -12.84 17.51 38.10
CA ASP A 265 -13.20 18.07 36.81
C ASP A 265 -14.61 18.68 36.86
N PRO A 266 -14.84 19.91 36.36
CA PRO A 266 -16.16 20.53 36.34
C PRO A 266 -17.26 19.68 35.66
N ARG A 267 -16.88 18.82 34.70
CA ARG A 267 -17.80 17.91 34.02
C ARG A 267 -18.37 16.85 34.95
N TRP A 268 -17.64 16.48 36.00
CA TRP A 268 -18.09 15.49 36.97
C TRP A 268 -19.37 15.94 37.67
N MET A 269 -19.52 17.23 38.00
CA MET A 269 -20.73 17.75 38.66
C MET A 269 -22.02 17.53 37.86
N ALA A 270 -21.92 17.28 36.55
CA ALA A 270 -23.07 17.04 35.67
C ALA A 270 -23.46 15.55 35.58
N THR A 271 -22.66 14.62 36.09
CA THR A 271 -22.92 13.17 36.00
C THR A 271 -23.95 12.72 37.03
N GLN A 272 -24.56 11.56 36.80
CA GLN A 272 -25.47 10.95 37.76
C GLN A 272 -24.71 10.51 39.03
N ASN A 273 -23.52 9.93 38.88
CA ASN A 273 -22.70 9.48 40.01
C ASN A 273 -22.31 10.63 40.98
N ALA A 274 -22.10 11.85 40.49
CA ALA A 274 -21.83 13.01 41.33
C ALA A 274 -23.09 13.48 42.06
N GLN A 275 -24.23 13.52 41.35
CA GLN A 275 -25.52 13.87 41.94
C GLN A 275 -25.89 12.89 43.06
N ASP A 276 -25.71 11.59 42.84
CA ASP A 276 -26.00 10.54 43.81
C ASP A 276 -25.07 10.65 45.04
N SER A 277 -23.77 10.93 44.84
CA SER A 277 -22.81 11.14 45.92
C SER A 277 -23.11 12.40 46.76
N HIS A 278 -23.56 13.48 46.12
CA HIS A 278 -23.97 14.69 46.85
C HIS A 278 -25.30 14.50 47.59
N MET A 279 -26.25 13.77 47.00
CA MET A 279 -27.52 13.44 47.65
C MET A 279 -27.33 12.50 48.84
N SER A 280 -26.44 11.51 48.78
CA SER A 280 -26.15 10.63 49.92
C SER A 280 -25.51 11.39 51.08
N THR A 281 -24.48 12.21 50.79
CA THR A 281 -23.82 13.05 51.78
C THR A 281 -24.81 14.06 52.40
N GLY A 282 -25.65 14.67 51.58
CA GLY A 282 -26.70 15.58 52.05
C GLY A 282 -27.72 14.87 52.95
N ARG A 283 -28.14 13.65 52.59
CA ARG A 283 -29.06 12.83 53.41
C ARG A 283 -28.41 12.40 54.72
N GLU A 284 -27.13 12.06 54.73
CA GLU A 284 -26.41 11.67 55.95
C GLU A 284 -26.27 12.86 56.90
N VAL A 285 -25.92 14.05 56.39
CA VAL A 285 -25.91 15.29 57.19
C VAL A 285 -27.31 15.63 57.70
N LEU A 286 -28.35 15.52 56.86
CA LEU A 286 -29.73 15.79 57.27
C LEU A 286 -30.26 14.76 58.29
N SER A 287 -29.82 13.51 58.20
CA SER A 287 -30.10 12.46 59.19
C SER A 287 -29.36 12.74 60.50
N LEU A 288 -28.09 13.14 60.46
CA LEU A 288 -27.30 13.55 61.63
C LEU A 288 -27.89 14.80 62.32
N MET A 289 -28.51 15.69 61.53
CA MET A 289 -29.21 16.88 62.03
C MET A 289 -30.66 16.60 62.46
N GLY A 290 -31.15 15.36 62.36
CA GLY A 290 -32.49 14.95 62.82
C GLY A 290 -33.66 15.46 61.96
N VAL A 291 -33.39 15.93 60.74
CA VAL A 291 -34.41 16.48 59.81
C VAL A 291 -35.04 15.37 58.96
N LEU A 292 -34.31 14.29 58.72
CA LEU A 292 -34.80 13.06 58.09
C LEU A 292 -34.85 11.94 59.13
N LYS A 293 -35.99 11.24 59.21
CA LYS A 293 -36.18 10.02 60.02
C LYS A 293 -35.84 8.77 59.23
#